data_AF-A0A1D6LFF0-F1
#
_entry.id   AF-A0A1D6LFF0-F1
#
_cell.length_a   1.000
_cell.length_b   1.000
_cell.length_c   1.000
_cell.angle_alpha   90.00
_cell.angle_beta   90.00
_cell.angle_gamma   90.00
#
_symmetry.space_group_name_H-M   'P 1'
#
loop_
_entity.id
_entity.type
_entity.pdbx_description
1 polymer ?
#
loop_
_entity_poly.entity_id
_entity_poly.type
_entity_poly.pdbx_seq_one_letter_code
_entity_poly.pdbx_strand_id
1 'polypeptide(L)'
;MRCCNLRWGFVEDPRDREVASLVCRRWHRVDALSRKHVTLPFCYAVSPKRLLARFPRPEWLAVKGKPRAAMKGDYYRYLAEFSTGTEKKAASDQSLMAYQHAMVVASSELSPAHQIRLGLALNLSVFFYEIMNSHERSLIFNALFLPFY
;
A
#
# COMPACT_ATOMS: atom_id res chain seq x y z
N MET A 1 15.30 -31.57 -25.92
CA MET A 1 15.37 -30.22 -26.53
C MET A 1 15.67 -29.19 -25.44
N ARG A 2 16.81 -28.48 -25.52
CA ARG A 2 17.20 -27.44 -24.56
C ARG A 2 16.51 -26.12 -24.93
N CYS A 3 15.45 -25.74 -24.22
CA CYS A 3 14.73 -24.48 -24.47
C CYS A 3 15.49 -23.22 -23.96
N CYS A 4 16.74 -23.02 -24.37
CA CYS A 4 17.57 -21.90 -23.88
C CYS A 4 17.19 -20.51 -24.43
N ASN A 5 16.19 -20.37 -25.31
CA ASN A 5 15.89 -19.11 -26.01
C ASN A 5 14.41 -18.67 -25.97
N LEU A 6 13.71 -18.84 -24.85
CA LEU A 6 12.42 -18.16 -24.65
C LEU A 6 12.70 -16.68 -24.31
N ARG A 7 12.74 -15.82 -25.33
CA ARG A 7 12.62 -14.37 -25.18
C ARG A 7 11.14 -14.00 -25.26
N TRP A 8 10.70 -13.02 -24.49
CA TRP A 8 9.45 -12.31 -24.75
C TRP A 8 9.62 -11.53 -26.06
N GLY A 9 9.47 -12.20 -27.20
CA GLY A 9 9.74 -11.59 -28.50
C GLY A 9 8.61 -10.69 -29.00
N PHE A 10 7.38 -10.87 -28.50
CA PHE A 10 6.18 -10.21 -29.04
C PHE A 10 5.19 -9.70 -27.98
N VAL A 11 5.37 -10.05 -26.71
CA VAL A 11 4.47 -9.59 -25.64
C VAL A 11 5.14 -8.43 -24.93
N GLU A 12 4.72 -7.21 -25.26
CA GLU A 12 5.20 -5.99 -24.63
C GLU A 12 4.17 -5.38 -23.66
N ASP A 13 2.87 -5.69 -23.83
CA ASP A 13 1.82 -5.18 -22.93
C ASP A 13 2.06 -5.70 -21.50
N PRO A 14 2.03 -4.80 -20.49
CA PRO A 14 2.27 -5.18 -19.12
C PRO A 14 1.31 -6.25 -18.57
N ARG A 15 0.04 -6.23 -18.98
CA ARG A 15 -0.99 -7.18 -18.53
C ARG A 15 -0.78 -8.54 -19.15
N ASP A 16 -0.48 -8.60 -20.45
CA ASP A 16 -0.24 -9.88 -21.13
C ASP A 16 1.00 -10.58 -20.56
N ARG A 17 2.05 -9.81 -20.27
CA ARG A 17 3.23 -10.32 -19.58
C ARG A 17 2.90 -10.81 -18.17
N GLU A 18 2.05 -10.11 -17.42
CA GLU A 18 1.62 -10.54 -16.10
C GLU A 18 0.84 -11.86 -16.16
N VAL A 19 -0.10 -12.00 -17.08
CA VAL A 19 -0.86 -13.24 -17.30
C VAL A 19 0.06 -14.40 -17.65
N ALA A 20 0.97 -14.22 -18.62
CA ALA A 20 1.87 -15.31 -19.00
C ALA A 20 2.93 -15.62 -17.91
N SER A 21 3.30 -14.65 -17.06
CA SER A 21 4.15 -14.86 -15.87
C SER A 21 3.50 -15.83 -14.86
N LEU A 22 2.16 -15.93 -14.82
CA LEU A 22 1.43 -16.85 -13.94
C LEU A 22 1.37 -18.30 -14.46
N VAL A 23 1.64 -18.54 -15.74
CA VAL A 23 1.45 -19.86 -16.38
C VAL A 23 2.44 -20.91 -15.88
N CYS A 24 3.73 -20.55 -15.73
CA CYS A 24 4.71 -21.47 -15.15
C CYS A 24 5.95 -20.74 -14.58
N ARG A 25 6.71 -21.43 -13.73
CA ARG A 25 7.94 -20.89 -13.11
C ARG A 25 8.97 -20.39 -14.12
N ARG A 26 9.01 -20.98 -15.32
CA ARG A 26 9.93 -20.55 -16.37
C ARG A 26 9.54 -19.19 -16.92
N TRP A 27 8.27 -19.00 -17.28
CA TRP A 27 7.75 -17.70 -17.73
C TRP A 27 7.86 -16.63 -16.65
N HIS A 28 7.57 -16.99 -15.40
CA HIS A 28 7.79 -16.13 -14.24
C HIS A 28 9.24 -15.62 -14.15
N ARG A 29 10.22 -16.52 -14.34
CA ARG A 29 11.65 -16.17 -14.30
C ARG A 29 12.09 -15.34 -15.51
N VAL A 30 11.57 -15.64 -16.70
CA VAL A 30 11.88 -14.85 -17.90
C VAL A 30 11.33 -13.44 -17.75
N ASP A 31 10.06 -13.27 -17.34
CA ASP A 31 9.46 -11.96 -17.05
C ASP A 31 10.28 -11.16 -16.04
N ALA A 32 10.62 -11.78 -14.89
CA ALA A 32 11.49 -11.21 -13.87
C ALA A 32 12.79 -10.62 -14.43
N LEU A 33 13.47 -11.35 -15.31
CA LEU A 33 14.78 -10.96 -15.85
C LEU A 33 14.69 -9.97 -17.02
N SER A 34 13.60 -9.98 -17.79
CA SER A 34 13.47 -9.17 -19.00
C SER A 34 12.61 -7.91 -18.82
N ARG A 35 11.85 -7.80 -17.74
CA ARG A 35 10.93 -6.68 -17.52
C ARG A 35 11.70 -5.42 -17.11
N LYS A 36 11.80 -4.50 -18.08
CA LYS A 36 12.47 -3.21 -17.95
C LYS A 36 11.59 -2.15 -17.29
N HIS A 37 10.29 -2.15 -17.57
CA HIS A 37 9.36 -1.16 -17.04
C HIS A 37 8.43 -1.84 -16.04
N VAL A 38 8.50 -1.41 -14.77
CA VAL A 38 7.69 -1.95 -13.69
C VAL A 38 6.76 -0.85 -13.19
N THR A 39 5.48 -1.17 -12.99
CA THR A 39 4.52 -0.26 -12.37
C THR A 39 4.05 -0.84 -11.04
N LEU A 40 4.27 -0.11 -9.95
CA LEU A 40 3.75 -0.39 -8.64
C LEU A 40 2.46 0.44 -8.44
N PRO A 41 1.26 -0.15 -8.51
CA PRO A 41 0.00 0.58 -8.40
C PRO A 41 -0.28 1.11 -6.99
N PHE A 42 0.36 0.54 -5.97
CA PHE A 42 0.24 0.92 -4.58
C PHE A 42 1.63 0.94 -3.94
N CYS A 43 2.13 2.13 -3.59
CA CYS A 43 3.50 2.35 -3.13
C CYS A 43 3.91 1.57 -1.86
N TYR A 44 2.94 1.08 -1.09
CA TYR A 44 3.17 0.31 0.15
C TYR A 44 2.91 -1.20 0.01
N ALA A 45 2.35 -1.68 -1.11
CA ALA A 45 1.97 -3.08 -1.26
C ALA A 45 3.18 -4.02 -1.41
N VAL A 46 4.31 -3.52 -1.89
CA VAL A 46 5.52 -4.32 -2.12
C VAL A 46 6.73 -3.58 -1.57
N SER A 47 7.46 -4.21 -0.65
CA SER A 47 8.73 -3.66 -0.15
C SER A 47 9.78 -3.56 -1.28
N PRO A 48 10.65 -2.55 -1.31
CA PRO A 48 11.71 -2.42 -2.31
C PRO A 48 12.57 -3.68 -2.46
N LYS A 49 12.90 -4.36 -1.36
CA LYS A 49 13.66 -5.62 -1.37
C LYS A 49 12.97 -6.73 -2.17
N ARG A 50 11.67 -6.95 -1.93
CA ARG A 50 10.86 -7.94 -2.68
C ARG A 50 10.72 -7.57 -4.15
N LEU A 51 10.61 -6.28 -4.45
CA LEU A 51 10.55 -5.79 -5.82
C LEU A 51 11.86 -6.07 -6.58
N LEU A 52 13.00 -5.71 -6.00
CA LEU A 52 14.32 -5.93 -6.60
C LEU A 52 14.70 -7.41 -6.67
N ALA A 53 14.23 -8.22 -5.72
CA ALA A 53 14.39 -9.67 -5.78
C ALA A 53 13.62 -10.28 -6.97
N ARG A 54 12.44 -9.73 -7.31
CA ARG A 54 11.65 -10.18 -8.47
C ARG A 54 12.16 -9.58 -9.78
N PHE A 55 12.52 -8.30 -9.81
CA PHE A 55 12.97 -7.58 -11.00
C PHE A 55 14.33 -6.96 -10.71
N PRO A 56 15.44 -7.67 -11.01
CA PRO A 56 16.78 -7.23 -10.62
C PRO A 56 17.35 -6.11 -11.50
N ARG A 57 16.77 -5.86 -12.68
CA ARG A 57 17.26 -4.86 -13.66
C ARG A 57 16.13 -4.06 -14.32
N PRO A 58 15.29 -3.31 -13.56
CA PRO A 58 14.33 -2.41 -14.16
C PRO A 58 15.07 -1.17 -14.70
N GLU A 59 14.74 -0.75 -15.92
CA GLU A 59 15.17 0.54 -16.48
C GLU A 59 14.27 1.68 -16.00
N TRP A 60 13.00 1.39 -15.72
CA TRP A 60 12.04 2.38 -15.24
C TRP A 60 11.06 1.78 -14.22
N LEU A 61 10.80 2.53 -13.16
CA LEU A 61 9.84 2.20 -12.12
C LEU A 61 8.80 3.32 -12.01
N ALA A 62 7.57 3.05 -12.44
CA ALA A 62 6.43 3.88 -12.04
C ALA A 62 5.93 3.43 -10.69
N VAL A 63 5.76 4.39 -9.79
CA VAL A 63 4.91 4.22 -8.63
C VAL A 63 3.63 4.99 -8.90
N LYS A 64 2.57 4.25 -9.25
CA LYS A 64 1.22 4.79 -9.42
C LYS A 64 0.52 4.83 -8.07
N GLY A 65 -0.45 5.74 -7.97
CA GLY A 65 -1.13 6.11 -6.74
C GLY A 65 -0.52 7.38 -6.16
N LYS A 66 -1.27 8.48 -6.22
CA LYS A 66 -1.06 9.54 -5.23
C LYS A 66 -1.19 8.85 -3.87
N PRO A 67 -0.23 8.98 -2.95
CA PRO A 67 -0.43 8.45 -1.61
C PRO A 67 -1.66 9.15 -1.07
N ARG A 68 -2.83 8.49 -1.10
CA ARG A 68 -3.93 8.94 -0.25
C ARG A 68 -3.34 8.77 1.13
N ALA A 69 -3.27 9.86 1.90
CA ALA A 69 -2.54 9.88 3.15
C ALA A 69 -2.95 8.69 4.07
N ALA A 70 -4.20 8.25 3.95
CA ALA A 70 -4.76 7.08 4.65
C ALA A 70 -4.23 5.69 4.20
N MET A 71 -3.73 5.49 2.99
CA MET A 71 -3.49 4.14 2.42
C MET A 71 -2.47 3.29 3.18
N LYS A 72 -1.41 3.91 3.71
CA LYS A 72 -0.43 3.17 4.53
C LYS A 72 -1.05 2.78 5.88
N GLY A 73 -1.81 3.69 6.49
CA GLY A 73 -2.56 3.42 7.71
C GLY A 73 -3.56 2.28 7.51
N ASP A 74 -4.39 2.37 6.47
CA ASP A 74 -5.39 1.35 6.13
C ASP A 74 -4.75 -0.02 5.90
N TYR A 75 -3.63 -0.09 5.17
CA TYR A 75 -2.91 -1.35 4.97
C TYR A 75 -2.50 -2.01 6.30
N TYR A 76 -1.88 -1.24 7.21
CA TYR A 76 -1.47 -1.76 8.51
C TYR A 76 -2.63 -2.01 9.46
N ARG A 77 -3.73 -1.25 9.35
CA ARG A 77 -5.00 -1.49 10.05
C ARG A 77 -5.57 -2.86 9.67
N TYR A 78 -5.70 -3.14 8.37
CA TYR A 78 -6.15 -4.46 7.91
C TYR A 78 -5.17 -5.56 8.34
N LEU A 79 -3.86 -5.32 8.26
CA LEU A 79 -2.89 -6.30 8.75
C LEU A 79 -3.06 -6.59 10.25
N ALA A 80 -3.34 -5.57 11.07
CA ALA A 80 -3.56 -5.71 12.51
C ALA A 80 -4.87 -6.44 12.85
N GLU A 81 -5.89 -6.35 12.02
CA GLU A 81 -7.18 -7.03 12.19
C GLU A 81 -7.02 -8.56 12.18
N PHE A 82 -6.20 -9.08 11.26
CA PHE A 82 -5.96 -10.53 11.11
C PHE A 82 -4.76 -11.04 11.91
N SER A 83 -3.97 -10.15 12.51
CA SER A 83 -2.79 -10.53 13.30
C SER A 83 -3.14 -10.75 14.78
N THR A 84 -2.27 -11.46 15.51
CA THR A 84 -2.42 -11.64 16.97
C THR A 84 -1.11 -11.33 17.70
N GLY A 85 -1.18 -11.18 19.03
CA GLY A 85 -0.01 -11.00 19.88
C GLY A 85 0.89 -9.82 19.49
N THR A 86 2.19 -10.08 19.37
CA THR A 86 3.22 -9.07 19.06
C THR A 86 3.10 -8.53 17.64
N GLU A 87 2.69 -9.35 16.67
CA GLU A 87 2.48 -8.93 15.28
C GLU A 87 1.32 -7.95 15.16
N LYS A 88 0.22 -8.20 15.88
CA LYS A 88 -0.91 -7.25 15.96
C LYS A 88 -0.44 -5.90 16.52
N LYS A 89 0.36 -5.92 17.58
CA LYS A 89 0.90 -4.68 18.18
C LYS A 89 1.80 -3.94 17.18
N ALA A 90 2.73 -4.62 16.53
CA ALA A 90 3.62 -4.01 15.55
C ALA A 90 2.86 -3.41 14.35
N ALA A 91 1.85 -4.13 13.83
CA ALA A 91 0.99 -3.63 12.77
C ALA A 91 0.15 -2.42 13.22
N SER A 92 -0.43 -2.49 14.43
CA SER A 92 -1.16 -1.37 15.05
C SER A 92 -0.29 -0.12 15.19
N ASP A 93 0.94 -0.26 15.69
CA ASP A 93 1.87 0.86 15.88
C ASP A 93 2.27 1.49 14.54
N GLN A 94 2.50 0.67 13.50
CA GLN A 94 2.76 1.14 12.14
C GLN A 94 1.55 1.85 11.52
N SER A 95 0.35 1.34 11.77
CA SER A 95 -0.91 1.97 11.34
C SER A 95 -1.06 3.35 11.97
N LEU A 96 -0.90 3.44 13.29
CA LEU A 96 -1.01 4.71 14.04
C LEU A 96 0.01 5.74 13.56
N MET A 97 1.28 5.35 13.42
CA MET A 97 2.35 6.23 12.93
C MET A 97 2.03 6.75 11.53
N ALA A 98 1.51 5.89 10.64
CA ALA A 98 1.14 6.27 9.29
C ALA A 98 -0.03 7.27 9.26
N TYR A 99 -1.10 7.02 10.02
CA TYR A 99 -2.24 7.93 10.10
C TYR A 99 -1.86 9.28 10.74
N GLN A 100 -1.03 9.30 11.77
CA GLN A 100 -0.56 10.54 12.41
C GLN A 100 0.26 11.39 11.44
N HIS A 101 1.23 10.80 10.76
CA HIS A 101 2.03 11.50 9.75
C HIS A 101 1.15 12.05 8.63
N ALA A 102 0.20 11.23 8.14
CA ALA A 102 -0.79 11.65 7.17
C ALA A 102 -1.64 12.84 7.65
N MET A 103 -2.02 12.86 8.93
CA MET A 103 -2.89 13.89 9.50
C MET A 103 -2.16 15.22 9.66
N VAL A 104 -0.86 15.18 9.99
CA VAL A 104 0.00 16.37 10.04
C VAL A 104 0.08 17.02 8.66
N VAL A 105 0.41 16.26 7.62
CA VAL A 105 0.51 16.76 6.25
C VAL A 105 -0.84 17.26 5.73
N ALA A 106 -1.91 16.49 5.96
CA ALA A 106 -3.26 16.91 5.57
C ALA A 106 -3.70 18.18 6.30
N SER A 107 -3.28 18.39 7.55
CA SER A 107 -3.63 19.58 8.32
C SER A 107 -2.86 20.83 7.88
N SER A 108 -1.64 20.68 7.35
CA SER A 108 -0.84 21.78 6.81
C SER A 108 -1.22 22.16 5.38
N GLU A 109 -1.67 21.20 4.57
CA GLU A 109 -1.90 21.43 3.13
C GLU A 109 -3.38 21.58 2.76
N LEU A 110 -4.30 21.08 3.59
CA LEU A 110 -5.72 20.97 3.23
C LEU A 110 -6.60 21.69 4.25
N SER A 111 -7.66 22.35 3.74
CA SER A 111 -8.66 22.98 4.59
C SER A 111 -9.35 21.94 5.50
N PRO A 112 -9.87 22.34 6.67
CA PRO A 112 -10.57 21.43 7.59
C PRO A 112 -11.74 20.67 6.94
N ALA A 113 -12.43 21.28 5.97
CA ALA A 113 -13.55 20.67 5.24
C ALA A 113 -13.12 19.84 4.02
N HIS A 114 -11.83 19.73 3.73
CA HIS A 114 -11.35 19.03 2.54
C HIS A 114 -11.62 17.53 2.64
N GLN A 115 -12.23 16.94 1.60
CA GLN A 115 -12.65 15.54 1.56
C GLN A 115 -11.57 14.52 1.96
N ILE A 116 -10.31 14.76 1.59
CA ILE A 116 -9.18 13.86 1.93
C ILE A 116 -8.87 13.93 3.44
N ARG A 117 -8.94 15.12 4.04
CA ARG A 117 -8.67 15.32 5.46
C ARG A 117 -9.79 14.74 6.31
N LEU A 118 -11.03 14.93 5.90
CA LEU A 118 -12.20 14.31 6.54
C LEU A 118 -12.16 12.78 6.44
N GLY A 119 -11.86 12.23 5.26
CA GLY A 119 -11.72 10.77 5.09
C GLY A 119 -10.59 10.18 5.94
N LEU A 120 -9.47 10.90 6.07
CA LEU A 120 -8.38 10.49 6.95
C LEU A 120 -8.78 10.52 8.43
N ALA A 121 -9.48 11.57 8.87
CA ALA A 121 -9.99 11.68 10.23
C ALA A 121 -10.96 10.53 10.55
N LEU A 122 -11.90 10.24 9.65
CA LEU A 122 -12.83 9.13 9.80
C LEU A 122 -12.08 7.79 9.94
N ASN A 123 -11.12 7.51 9.05
CA ASN A 123 -10.36 6.25 9.11
C ASN A 123 -9.57 6.12 10.42
N LEU A 124 -9.02 7.21 10.94
CA LEU A 124 -8.30 7.21 12.22
C LEU A 124 -9.24 7.01 13.43
N SER A 125 -10.44 7.56 13.39
CA SER A 125 -11.48 7.29 14.41
C SER A 125 -11.88 5.81 14.45
N VAL A 126 -12.12 5.21 13.27
CA VAL A 126 -12.43 3.79 13.14
C VAL A 126 -11.27 2.93 13.67
N PHE A 127 -10.03 3.30 13.34
CA PHE A 127 -8.84 2.62 13.87
C PHE A 127 -8.78 2.64 15.41
N PHE A 128 -9.05 3.78 16.05
CA PHE A 128 -9.07 3.86 17.52
C PHE A 128 -10.15 2.95 18.13
N TYR A 129 -11.31 2.87 17.47
CA TYR A 129 -12.43 2.06 17.94
C TYR A 129 -12.16 0.57 17.75
N GLU A 130 -11.88 0.14 16.52
CA GLU A 130 -11.84 -1.29 16.14
C GLU A 130 -10.50 -1.95 16.48
N ILE A 131 -9.37 -1.27 16.28
CA ILE A 131 -8.04 -1.89 16.46
C ILE A 131 -7.49 -1.65 17.86
N MET A 132 -7.58 -0.41 18.34
CA MET A 132 -7.03 -0.05 19.65
C MET A 132 -8.01 -0.28 20.81
N ASN A 133 -9.27 -0.62 20.52
CA ASN A 133 -10.34 -0.78 21.51
C ASN A 133 -10.49 0.45 22.44
N SER A 134 -10.13 1.64 21.96
CA SER A 134 -10.11 2.88 22.73
C SER A 134 -11.26 3.78 22.28
N HIS A 135 -12.44 3.44 22.79
CA HIS A 135 -13.69 4.13 22.48
C HIS A 135 -13.63 5.62 22.83
N GLU A 136 -13.06 5.95 23.99
CA GLU A 136 -12.88 7.33 24.44
C GLU A 136 -12.04 8.16 23.45
N ARG A 137 -10.90 7.63 22.99
CA ARG A 137 -10.06 8.33 22.01
C ARG A 137 -10.77 8.53 20.68
N SER A 138 -11.55 7.54 20.24
CA SER A 138 -12.33 7.66 19.01
C SER A 138 -13.38 8.77 19.10
N LEU A 139 -14.09 8.85 20.23
CA LEU A 139 -15.08 9.91 20.49
C LEU A 139 -14.44 11.30 20.58
N ILE A 140 -13.36 11.43 21.35
CA ILE A 140 -12.60 12.70 21.47
C ILE A 140 -12.09 13.14 20.10
N PHE A 141 -11.54 12.21 19.32
CA PHE A 141 -11.01 12.51 18.00
C PHE A 141 -12.12 12.99 17.05
N ASN A 142 -13.26 12.32 17.03
CA ASN A 142 -14.41 12.75 16.24
C ASN A 142 -14.88 14.15 16.63
N ALA A 143 -14.97 14.43 17.94
CA ALA A 143 -15.40 15.73 18.42
C ALA A 143 -14.45 16.88 18.03
N LEU A 144 -13.16 16.60 17.88
CA LEU A 144 -12.14 17.59 17.55
C LEU A 144 -11.93 17.78 16.04
N PHE A 145 -12.11 16.73 15.24
CA PHE A 145 -11.64 16.70 13.85
C PHE A 145 -12.73 16.49 12.80
N LEU A 146 -13.93 16.04 13.18
CA LEU A 146 -15.06 15.97 12.27
C LEU A 146 -16.01 17.13 12.56
N PRO A 147 -16.33 17.99 11.57
CA PRO A 147 -17.33 19.03 11.77
C PRO A 147 -18.66 18.35 12.10
N PHE A 148 -19.17 18.60 13.31
CA PHE A 148 -20.59 18.37 13.59
C PHE A 148 -21.38 19.26 12.64
N TYR A 149 -22.05 18.65 11.66
CA TYR A 149 -23.12 19.31 10.91
C TYR A 149 -24.39 19.29 11.75
#